data_AF-A0A4Z0C2S7-F1
#
_entry.id   AF-A0A4Z0C2S7-F1
#
_cell.length_a   1.000
_cell.length_b   1.000
_cell.length_c   1.000
_cell.angle_alpha   90.00
_cell.angle_beta   90.00
_cell.angle_gamma   90.00
#
_symmetry.space_group_name_H-M   'P 1'
#
loop_
_entity.id
_entity.type
_entity.pdbx_description
1 polymer ?
#
loop_
_entity_poly.entity_id
_entity_poly.type
_entity_poly.pdbx_seq_one_letter_code
_entity_poly.pdbx_strand_id
1 'polypeptide(L)'
;MARKAPRRTAERILETTLDLFNRFGEPNVSTTLISAELGISPGNLYYHYPAKDELVNSLFDRYERALTELLNAADGVRDVEDAWFFMHTLFERIWDYRFLYRDLNDLLSRNRRLETHFQQVLENKVRAIRAMLDGMNRAGSVRIDPLEAAPTADSMVVVLTYWLSFEYVRDPRRALEPESAQAALLRGAHHVLHLLVPYLEHGQRMHLLGLAGAYTDAGRPQKQN
;
A
#
# COMPACT_ATOMS: atom_id res chain seq x y z
N MET A 1 -6.46 -40.68 4.85
CA MET A 1 -6.10 -39.26 5.04
C MET A 1 -5.92 -38.63 3.67
N ALA A 2 -6.80 -37.71 3.26
CA ALA A 2 -6.74 -37.12 1.93
C ALA A 2 -5.53 -36.19 1.81
N ARG A 3 -4.63 -36.47 0.84
CA ARG A 3 -3.48 -35.64 0.49
C ARG A 3 -3.98 -34.24 0.10
N LYS A 4 -3.77 -33.22 0.94
CA LYS A 4 -4.12 -31.81 0.62
C LYS A 4 -3.41 -31.44 -0.69
N ALA A 5 -4.16 -30.90 -1.65
CA ALA A 5 -3.67 -30.63 -3.00
C ALA A 5 -2.45 -29.67 -3.00
N PRO A 6 -1.43 -29.90 -3.83
CA PRO A 6 -0.18 -29.13 -3.84
C PRO A 6 -0.34 -27.61 -3.99
N ARG A 7 -1.40 -27.13 -4.66
CA ARG A 7 -1.73 -25.69 -4.74
C ARG A 7 -1.96 -25.05 -3.37
N ARG A 8 -2.61 -25.76 -2.44
CA ARG A 8 -2.87 -25.25 -1.08
C ARG A 8 -1.59 -25.11 -0.25
N THR A 9 -0.55 -25.89 -0.54
CA THR A 9 0.72 -25.79 0.19
C THR A 9 1.50 -24.56 -0.27
N ALA A 10 1.61 -24.33 -1.58
CA ALA A 10 2.27 -23.15 -2.13
C ALA A 10 1.59 -21.84 -1.66
N GLU A 11 0.26 -21.80 -1.66
CA GLU A 11 -0.49 -20.64 -1.16
C GLU A 11 -0.23 -20.36 0.32
N ARG A 12 -0.30 -21.40 1.17
CA ARG A 12 0.03 -21.28 2.60
C ARG A 12 1.45 -20.81 2.82
N ILE A 13 2.41 -21.28 2.02
CA ILE A 13 3.80 -20.80 2.10
C ILE A 13 3.84 -19.30 1.87
N LEU A 14 3.18 -18.78 0.84
CA LEU A 14 3.16 -17.35 0.55
C LEU A 14 2.43 -16.54 1.62
N GLU A 15 1.31 -17.02 2.15
CA GLU A 15 0.57 -16.34 3.22
C GLU A 15 1.41 -16.20 4.49
N THR A 16 2.03 -17.29 4.95
CA THR A 16 2.93 -17.24 6.11
C THR A 16 4.17 -16.41 5.83
N THR A 17 4.72 -16.47 4.63
CA THR A 17 5.87 -15.64 4.26
C THR A 17 5.52 -14.15 4.30
N LEU A 18 4.36 -13.75 3.77
CA LEU A 18 3.89 -12.37 3.80
C LEU A 18 3.73 -11.86 5.24
N ASP A 19 3.11 -12.65 6.11
CA ASP A 19 2.95 -12.31 7.52
C ASP A 19 4.31 -12.10 8.22
N LEU A 20 5.22 -13.07 8.06
CA LEU A 20 6.57 -13.00 8.65
C LEU A 20 7.36 -11.81 8.10
N PHE A 21 7.34 -11.56 6.78
CA PHE A 21 8.02 -10.41 6.18
C PHE A 21 7.46 -9.10 6.71
N ASN A 22 6.13 -8.96 6.75
CA ASN A 22 5.47 -7.77 7.28
C ASN A 22 5.86 -7.52 8.74
N ARG A 23 5.89 -8.57 9.57
CA ARG A 23 6.18 -8.48 11.01
C ARG A 23 7.65 -8.24 11.32
N PHE A 24 8.58 -8.90 10.62
CA PHE A 24 9.97 -8.95 11.06
C PHE A 24 10.98 -8.20 10.19
N GLY A 25 10.61 -7.75 8.99
CA GLY A 25 11.63 -7.42 7.99
C GLY A 25 11.76 -8.55 7.02
N GLU A 26 11.69 -8.30 5.71
CA GLU A 26 12.14 -9.32 4.77
C GLU A 26 13.56 -9.78 5.13
N PRO A 27 14.55 -8.90 5.39
CA PRO A 27 15.94 -9.31 5.62
C PRO A 27 16.12 -10.26 6.82
N ASN A 28 15.24 -10.18 7.82
CA ASN A 28 15.33 -10.93 9.07
C ASN A 28 14.62 -12.29 9.02
N VAL A 29 13.96 -12.63 7.91
CA VAL A 29 13.20 -13.88 7.77
C VAL A 29 13.95 -14.85 6.86
N SER A 30 14.28 -16.04 7.36
CA SER A 30 14.92 -17.09 6.57
C SER A 30 13.90 -18.13 6.07
N THR A 31 14.24 -18.88 5.02
CA THR A 31 13.43 -20.03 4.56
C THR A 31 13.29 -21.12 5.61
N THR A 32 14.27 -21.23 6.52
CA THR A 32 14.21 -22.13 7.68
C THR A 32 13.14 -21.68 8.67
N LEU A 33 13.09 -20.37 8.99
CA LEU A 33 12.05 -19.81 9.85
C LEU A 33 10.65 -20.02 9.25
N ILE A 34 10.49 -19.75 7.95
CA ILE A 34 9.21 -19.96 7.25
C ILE A 34 8.78 -21.42 7.32
N SER A 35 9.71 -22.36 7.08
CA SER A 35 9.42 -23.80 7.14
C SER A 35 9.01 -24.24 8.54
N ALA A 36 9.70 -23.72 9.57
CA ALA A 36 9.40 -24.00 10.97
C ALA A 36 8.02 -23.49 11.37
N GLU A 37 7.67 -22.25 11.01
CA GLU A 37 6.35 -21.65 11.29
C GLU A 37 5.21 -22.46 10.65
N LEU A 38 5.43 -22.99 9.44
CA LEU A 38 4.45 -23.80 8.73
C LEU A 38 4.37 -25.26 9.19
N GLY A 39 5.33 -25.73 9.99
CA GLY A 39 5.47 -27.14 10.36
C GLY A 39 5.79 -28.04 9.17
N ILE A 40 6.56 -27.56 8.19
CA ILE A 40 6.99 -28.34 7.00
C ILE A 40 8.52 -28.51 6.98
N SER A 41 9.00 -29.51 6.23
CA SER A 41 10.45 -29.65 6.03
C SER A 41 10.99 -28.57 5.08
N PRO A 42 12.25 -28.12 5.23
CA PRO A 42 12.87 -27.20 4.28
C PRO A 42 12.80 -27.71 2.83
N GLY A 43 12.98 -29.01 2.61
CA GLY A 43 12.86 -29.62 1.28
C GLY A 43 11.47 -29.45 0.64
N ASN A 44 10.40 -29.41 1.44
CA ASN A 44 9.05 -29.14 0.94
C ASN A 44 8.91 -27.67 0.50
N LEU A 45 9.48 -26.73 1.26
CA LEU A 45 9.54 -25.33 0.83
C LEU A 45 10.35 -25.18 -0.45
N TYR A 46 11.56 -25.76 -0.52
CA TYR A 46 12.43 -25.70 -1.70
C TYR A 46 11.78 -26.32 -2.96
N TYR A 47 10.92 -27.32 -2.81
CA TYR A 47 10.16 -27.90 -3.92
C TYR A 47 9.21 -26.87 -4.57
N HIS A 48 8.64 -25.95 -3.79
CA HIS A 48 7.73 -24.92 -4.28
C HIS A 48 8.43 -23.60 -4.62
N TYR A 49 9.40 -23.19 -3.80
CA TYR A 49 10.13 -21.94 -3.91
C TYR A 49 11.62 -22.20 -3.70
N PRO A 50 12.40 -22.42 -4.78
CA PRO A 50 13.82 -22.80 -4.69
C PRO A 50 14.72 -21.75 -4.03
N ALA A 51 14.28 -20.50 -4.00
CA ALA A 51 14.99 -19.38 -3.41
C ALA A 51 14.04 -18.43 -2.71
N LYS A 52 14.56 -17.65 -1.76
CA LYS A 52 13.78 -16.61 -1.06
C LYS A 52 13.28 -15.52 -2.03
N ASP A 53 14.08 -15.20 -3.05
CA ASP A 53 13.68 -14.23 -4.08
C ASP A 53 12.45 -14.70 -4.87
N GLU A 54 12.23 -16.01 -5.04
CA GLU A 54 11.01 -16.53 -5.68
C GLU A 54 9.75 -16.29 -4.82
N LEU A 55 9.90 -16.29 -3.49
CA LEU A 55 8.82 -15.90 -2.58
C LEU A 55 8.52 -14.40 -2.72
N VAL A 56 9.58 -13.57 -2.72
CA VAL A 56 9.46 -12.11 -2.91
C VAL A 56 8.80 -11.79 -4.24
N ASN A 57 9.25 -12.39 -5.34
CA ASN A 57 8.69 -12.21 -6.68
C ASN A 57 7.21 -12.64 -6.72
N SER A 58 6.88 -13.78 -6.12
CA SER A 58 5.50 -14.27 -6.10
C SER A 58 4.56 -13.38 -5.27
N LEU A 59 5.05 -12.82 -4.16
CA LEU A 59 4.31 -11.85 -3.36
C LEU A 59 4.15 -10.53 -4.11
N PHE A 60 5.19 -10.08 -4.80
CA PHE A 60 5.14 -8.89 -5.64
C PHE A 60 4.15 -9.05 -6.80
N ASP A 61 4.11 -10.21 -7.47
CA ASP A 61 3.13 -10.49 -8.54
C ASP A 61 1.68 -10.53 -8.02
N ARG A 62 1.45 -10.92 -6.75
CA ARG A 62 0.13 -10.81 -6.10
C ARG A 62 -0.21 -9.36 -5.81
N TYR A 63 0.75 -8.61 -5.27
CA TYR A 63 0.61 -7.18 -5.00
C TYR A 63 0.29 -6.39 -6.27
N GLU A 64 1.05 -6.58 -7.35
CA GLU A 64 0.88 -5.87 -8.62
C GLU A 64 -0.51 -6.11 -9.23
N ARG A 65 -1.03 -7.34 -9.18
CA ARG A 65 -2.39 -7.66 -9.65
C ARG A 65 -3.46 -6.97 -8.82
N ALA A 66 -3.39 -7.09 -7.49
CA ALA A 66 -4.34 -6.45 -6.59
C ALA A 66 -4.32 -4.92 -6.72
N LEU A 67 -3.13 -4.35 -6.92
CA LEU A 67 -2.96 -2.93 -7.16
C LEU A 67 -3.56 -2.51 -8.51
N THR A 68 -3.31 -3.26 -9.58
CA THR A 68 -3.80 -2.91 -10.92
C THR A 68 -5.33 -2.83 -10.98
N GLU A 69 -6.02 -3.79 -10.36
CA GLU A 69 -7.48 -3.77 -10.26
C GLU A 69 -7.99 -2.52 -9.57
N LEU A 70 -7.35 -2.11 -8.47
CA LEU A 70 -7.69 -0.89 -7.75
C LEU A 70 -7.41 0.37 -8.58
N LEU A 71 -6.24 0.47 -9.22
CA LEU A 71 -5.85 1.66 -9.97
C LEU A 71 -6.80 1.95 -11.15
N ASN A 72 -7.42 0.92 -11.74
CA ASN A 72 -8.44 1.09 -12.77
C ASN A 72 -9.73 1.75 -12.25
N ALA A 73 -9.99 1.73 -10.93
CA ALA A 73 -11.14 2.41 -10.34
C ALA A 73 -10.99 3.94 -10.31
N ALA A 74 -9.78 4.47 -10.57
CA ALA A 74 -9.52 5.91 -10.54
C ALA A 74 -10.39 6.71 -11.53
N ASP A 75 -10.77 6.12 -12.67
CA ASP A 75 -11.65 6.75 -13.67
C ASP A 75 -13.06 7.05 -13.14
N GLY A 76 -13.46 6.36 -12.06
CA GLY A 76 -14.75 6.52 -11.40
C GLY A 76 -14.82 7.72 -10.46
N VAL A 77 -13.70 8.28 -10.03
CA VAL A 77 -13.64 9.29 -8.98
C VAL A 77 -14.13 10.66 -9.47
N ARG A 78 -15.14 11.22 -8.80
CA ARG A 78 -15.75 12.51 -9.17
C ARG A 78 -15.61 13.59 -8.10
N ASP A 79 -15.49 13.23 -6.85
CA ASP A 79 -15.44 14.17 -5.74
C ASP A 79 -14.45 13.74 -4.65
N VAL A 80 -14.39 14.51 -3.56
CA VAL A 80 -13.49 14.24 -2.42
C VAL A 80 -13.84 12.95 -1.70
N GLU A 81 -15.11 12.57 -1.64
CA GLU A 81 -15.53 11.37 -0.93
C GLU A 81 -15.07 10.13 -1.69
N ASP A 82 -15.29 10.09 -3.00
CA ASP A 82 -14.75 9.06 -3.89
C ASP A 82 -13.21 8.98 -3.80
N ALA A 83 -12.54 10.14 -3.84
CA ALA A 83 -11.08 10.22 -3.75
C ALA A 83 -10.57 9.72 -2.40
N TRP A 84 -11.29 10.00 -1.31
CA TRP A 84 -11.00 9.49 0.02
C TRP A 84 -11.08 7.97 0.08
N PHE A 85 -12.17 7.37 -0.44
CA PHE A 85 -12.31 5.91 -0.50
C PHE A 85 -11.22 5.27 -1.36
N PHE A 86 -10.91 5.86 -2.52
CA PHE A 86 -9.84 5.39 -3.40
C PHE A 86 -8.47 5.44 -2.72
N MET A 87 -8.12 6.56 -2.07
CA MET A 87 -6.87 6.70 -1.32
C MET A 87 -6.79 5.74 -0.14
N HIS A 88 -7.87 5.58 0.63
CA HIS A 88 -7.90 4.68 1.76
C HIS A 88 -7.67 3.23 1.33
N THR A 89 -8.38 2.78 0.30
CA THR A 89 -8.22 1.42 -0.27
C THR A 89 -6.80 1.21 -0.81
N LEU A 90 -6.20 2.24 -1.41
CA LEU A 90 -4.81 2.18 -1.89
C LEU A 90 -3.82 2.02 -0.74
N PHE A 91 -4.03 2.75 0.35
CA PHE A 91 -3.24 2.59 1.56
C PHE A 91 -3.40 1.21 2.20
N GLU A 92 -4.61 0.63 2.22
CA GLU A 92 -4.81 -0.74 2.69
C GLU A 92 -3.98 -1.74 1.87
N ARG A 93 -4.00 -1.65 0.53
CA ARG A 93 -3.20 -2.54 -0.32
C ARG A 93 -1.70 -2.35 -0.10
N ILE A 94 -1.25 -1.12 0.14
CA ILE A 94 0.14 -0.82 0.53
C ILE A 94 0.47 -1.44 1.89
N TRP A 95 -0.46 -1.40 2.84
CA TRP A 95 -0.29 -1.97 4.18
C TRP A 95 -0.21 -3.49 4.18
N ASP A 96 -1.07 -4.15 3.40
CA ASP A 96 -1.11 -5.61 3.24
C ASP A 96 0.25 -6.16 2.78
N TYR A 97 1.00 -5.37 2.00
CA TYR A 97 2.33 -5.70 1.48
C TYR A 97 3.41 -4.73 1.97
N ARG A 98 3.26 -4.16 3.17
CA ARG A 98 4.13 -3.08 3.70
C ARG A 98 5.62 -3.44 3.75
N PHE A 99 5.97 -4.72 3.81
CA PHE A 99 7.37 -5.14 3.70
C PHE A 99 8.05 -4.63 2.42
N LEU A 100 7.33 -4.57 1.29
CA LEU A 100 7.86 -4.05 0.02
C LEU A 100 8.27 -2.59 0.13
N TYR A 101 7.50 -1.80 0.89
CA TYR A 101 7.74 -0.37 1.07
C TYR A 101 8.78 -0.07 2.14
N ARG A 102 8.80 -0.88 3.22
CA ARG A 102 9.80 -0.76 4.29
C ARG A 102 11.21 -1.07 3.76
N ASP A 103 11.33 -2.15 2.97
CA ASP A 103 12.61 -2.70 2.54
C ASP A 103 12.92 -2.36 1.06
N LEU A 104 12.22 -1.37 0.48
CA LEU A 104 12.18 -1.09 -0.96
C LEU A 104 13.58 -0.95 -1.58
N ASN A 105 14.40 -0.04 -1.07
CA ASN A 105 15.72 0.22 -1.65
C ASN A 105 16.62 -1.02 -1.67
N ASP A 106 16.62 -1.80 -0.59
CA ASP A 106 17.39 -3.04 -0.50
C ASP A 106 16.87 -4.07 -1.50
N LEU A 107 15.55 -4.27 -1.56
CA LEU A 107 14.90 -5.18 -2.50
C LEU A 107 15.21 -4.83 -3.95
N LEU A 108 15.13 -3.55 -4.34
CA LEU A 108 15.42 -3.10 -5.71
C LEU A 108 16.90 -3.31 -6.06
N SER A 109 17.81 -3.07 -5.11
CA SER A 109 19.27 -3.16 -5.37
C SER A 109 19.76 -4.58 -5.70
N ARG A 110 19.05 -5.61 -5.23
CA ARG A 110 19.45 -7.02 -5.34
C ARG A 110 18.52 -7.86 -6.20
N ASN A 111 17.35 -7.35 -6.58
CA ASN A 111 16.37 -8.05 -7.39
C ASN A 111 15.97 -7.22 -8.64
N ARG A 112 16.62 -7.52 -9.76
CA ARG A 112 16.43 -6.83 -11.05
C ARG A 112 15.01 -6.91 -11.59
N ARG A 113 14.25 -7.96 -11.26
CA ARG A 113 12.84 -8.05 -11.68
C ARG A 113 12.01 -7.02 -10.92
N LEU A 114 12.18 -6.94 -9.61
CA LEU A 114 11.53 -5.91 -8.79
C LEU A 114 11.95 -4.50 -9.24
N GLU A 115 13.23 -4.28 -9.53
CA GLU A 115 13.73 -3.00 -10.07
C GLU A 115 12.90 -2.51 -11.27
N THR A 116 12.74 -3.34 -12.29
CA THR A 116 11.97 -2.99 -13.50
C THR A 116 10.48 -2.85 -13.22
N HIS A 117 9.87 -3.79 -12.50
CA HIS A 117 8.42 -3.79 -12.32
C HIS A 117 7.94 -2.72 -11.34
N PHE A 118 8.74 -2.36 -10.33
CA PHE A 118 8.35 -1.31 -9.39
C PHE A 118 8.32 0.08 -10.06
N GLN A 119 9.16 0.31 -11.07
CA GLN A 119 9.05 1.50 -11.93
C GLN A 119 7.68 1.56 -12.61
N GLN A 120 7.23 0.43 -13.18
CA GLN A 120 5.90 0.36 -13.81
C GLN A 120 4.77 0.58 -12.80
N VAL A 121 4.93 0.09 -11.56
CA VAL A 121 3.98 0.37 -10.47
C VAL A 121 3.87 1.86 -10.18
N LEU A 122 4.99 2.58 -10.12
CA LEU A 122 4.99 4.05 -9.92
C LEU A 122 4.32 4.78 -11.08
N GLU A 123 4.66 4.42 -12.33
CA GLU A 123 4.02 5.00 -13.51
C GLU A 123 2.52 4.77 -13.55
N ASN A 124 2.06 3.56 -13.21
CA ASN A 124 0.65 3.22 -13.18
C ASN A 124 -0.08 3.98 -12.07
N LYS A 125 0.54 4.16 -10.90
CA LYS A 125 -0.01 5.03 -9.84
C LYS A 125 -0.13 6.47 -10.32
N VAL A 126 0.90 7.05 -10.91
CA VAL A 126 0.86 8.42 -11.44
C VAL A 126 -0.26 8.56 -12.47
N ARG A 127 -0.40 7.60 -13.39
CA ARG A 127 -1.48 7.58 -14.38
C ARG A 127 -2.86 7.55 -13.72
N ALA A 128 -3.05 6.71 -12.72
CA ALA A 128 -4.31 6.61 -11.99
C ALA A 128 -4.62 7.90 -11.21
N ILE A 129 -3.64 8.50 -10.53
CA ILE A 129 -3.84 9.77 -9.84
C ILE A 129 -4.20 10.89 -10.84
N ARG A 130 -3.57 10.94 -12.01
CA ARG A 130 -3.94 11.90 -13.06
C ARG A 130 -5.37 11.67 -13.56
N ALA A 131 -5.75 10.42 -13.81
CA ALA A 131 -7.12 10.07 -14.20
C ALA A 131 -8.17 10.49 -13.14
N MET A 132 -7.85 10.28 -11.86
CA MET A 132 -8.64 10.75 -10.73
C MET A 132 -8.79 12.28 -10.73
N LEU A 133 -7.69 13.01 -10.87
CA LEU A 133 -7.70 14.48 -10.92
C LEU A 133 -8.51 14.99 -12.12
N ASP A 134 -8.37 14.36 -13.29
CA ASP A 134 -9.15 14.69 -14.48
C ASP A 134 -10.66 14.42 -14.27
N GLY A 135 -11.00 13.32 -13.60
CA GLY A 135 -12.37 12.97 -13.22
C GLY A 135 -13.01 14.03 -12.32
N MET A 136 -12.29 14.44 -11.27
CA MET A 136 -12.70 15.49 -10.35
C MET A 136 -12.78 16.87 -11.00
N ASN A 137 -11.85 17.19 -11.90
CA ASN A 137 -11.84 18.45 -12.64
C ASN A 137 -13.06 18.55 -13.59
N ARG A 138 -13.38 17.47 -14.33
CA ARG A 138 -14.59 17.42 -15.18
C ARG A 138 -15.89 17.52 -14.38
N ALA A 139 -15.91 16.97 -13.16
CA ALA A 139 -17.05 17.06 -12.25
C ALA A 139 -17.16 18.44 -11.56
N GLY A 140 -16.15 19.30 -11.71
CA GLY A 140 -16.08 20.59 -11.06
C GLY A 140 -15.76 20.52 -9.57
N SER A 141 -15.23 19.41 -9.07
CA SER A 141 -14.84 19.24 -7.65
C SER A 141 -13.47 19.83 -7.33
N VAL A 142 -12.58 19.82 -8.33
CA VAL A 142 -11.24 20.43 -8.31
C VAL A 142 -11.15 21.41 -9.49
N ARG A 143 -10.36 22.47 -9.33
CA ARG A 143 -9.90 23.34 -10.43
C ARG A 143 -8.38 23.38 -10.39
N ILE A 144 -7.75 22.56 -11.21
CA ILE A 144 -6.30 22.47 -11.32
C ILE A 144 -5.91 22.62 -12.79
N ASP A 145 -4.91 23.47 -13.06
CA ASP A 145 -4.38 23.61 -14.40
C ASP A 145 -3.60 22.33 -14.80
N PRO A 146 -3.66 21.87 -16.07
CA PRO A 146 -2.90 20.71 -16.51
C PRO A 146 -1.39 20.77 -16.22
N LEU A 147 -0.79 21.96 -16.22
CA LEU A 147 0.63 22.16 -15.88
C LEU A 147 0.92 21.93 -14.39
N GLU A 148 -0.07 22.15 -13.52
CA GLU A 148 0.03 21.90 -12.07
C GLU A 148 -0.42 20.47 -11.70
N ALA A 149 -1.32 19.88 -12.49
CA ALA A 149 -1.86 18.55 -12.23
C ALA A 149 -0.79 17.45 -12.26
N ALA A 150 0.13 17.52 -13.22
CA ALA A 150 1.23 16.55 -13.35
C ALA A 150 2.17 16.53 -12.11
N PRO A 151 2.80 17.63 -11.69
CA PRO A 151 3.67 17.64 -10.51
C PRO A 151 2.91 17.39 -9.19
N THR A 152 1.63 17.78 -9.13
CA THR A 152 0.77 17.46 -7.97
C THR A 152 0.54 15.95 -7.87
N ALA A 153 0.21 15.28 -8.98
CA ALA A 153 0.05 13.83 -9.02
C ALA A 153 1.36 13.10 -8.64
N ASP A 154 2.50 13.58 -9.14
CA ASP A 154 3.81 13.01 -8.80
C ASP A 154 4.09 13.16 -7.28
N SER A 155 3.79 14.33 -6.71
CA SER A 155 3.93 14.59 -5.27
C SER A 155 3.01 13.69 -4.43
N MET A 156 1.78 13.46 -4.87
CA MET A 156 0.86 12.51 -4.24
C MET A 156 1.42 11.09 -4.25
N VAL A 157 2.02 10.66 -5.37
CA VAL A 157 2.66 9.33 -5.47
C VAL A 157 3.90 9.21 -4.60
N VAL A 158 4.70 10.28 -4.45
CA VAL A 158 5.82 10.31 -3.50
C VAL A 158 5.32 10.11 -2.07
N VAL A 159 4.27 10.83 -1.67
CA VAL A 159 3.66 10.66 -0.33
C VAL A 159 3.14 9.23 -0.18
N LEU A 160 2.38 8.70 -1.15
CA LEU A 160 1.88 7.31 -1.13
C LEU A 160 3.01 6.28 -0.98
N THR A 161 4.16 6.54 -1.59
CA THR A 161 5.30 5.60 -1.60
C THR A 161 6.11 5.64 -0.31
N TYR A 162 6.28 6.81 0.29
CA TYR A 162 7.15 6.99 1.47
C TYR A 162 6.42 7.26 2.78
N TRP A 163 5.08 7.27 2.78
CA TRP A 163 4.29 7.53 3.98
C TRP A 163 4.58 6.55 5.12
N LEU A 164 4.67 5.25 4.83
CA LEU A 164 4.97 4.25 5.86
C LEU A 164 6.38 4.39 6.41
N SER A 165 7.34 4.79 5.58
CA SER A 165 8.71 5.09 6.02
C SER A 165 8.73 6.33 6.93
N PHE A 166 7.94 7.36 6.61
CA PHE A 166 7.77 8.53 7.47
C PHE A 166 7.13 8.16 8.82
N GLU A 167 6.05 7.37 8.82
CA GLU A 167 5.40 6.87 10.04
C GLU A 167 6.34 6.00 10.88
N TYR A 168 7.13 5.13 10.24
CA TYR A 168 8.13 4.32 10.91
C TYR A 168 9.19 5.16 11.63
N VAL A 169 9.71 6.22 11.00
CA VAL A 169 10.68 7.11 11.65
C VAL A 169 10.08 7.83 12.87
N ARG A 170 8.76 8.09 12.86
CA ARG A 170 8.07 8.77 13.98
C ARG A 170 7.85 7.85 15.18
N ASP A 171 7.53 6.58 14.96
CA ASP A 171 7.38 5.57 16.02
C ASP A 171 7.86 4.19 15.55
N PRO A 172 9.18 3.92 15.59
CA PRO A 172 9.75 2.68 15.06
C PRO A 172 9.23 1.41 15.72
N ARG A 173 8.66 1.51 16.92
CA ARG A 173 8.19 0.34 17.68
C ARG A 173 6.75 -0.03 17.39
N ARG A 174 5.93 0.92 16.93
CA ARG A 174 4.48 0.70 16.78
C ARG A 174 3.94 1.04 15.40
N ALA A 175 4.63 1.86 14.60
CA ALA A 175 4.07 2.42 13.37
C ALA A 175 3.59 1.38 12.35
N LEU A 176 4.29 0.24 12.25
CA LEU A 176 3.98 -0.84 11.31
C LEU A 176 3.32 -2.05 11.98
N GLU A 177 2.86 -1.88 13.23
CA GLU A 177 2.08 -2.87 13.96
C GLU A 177 0.58 -2.75 13.61
N PRO A 178 -0.17 -3.87 13.62
CA PRO A 178 -1.60 -3.87 13.29
C PRO A 178 -2.44 -2.86 14.07
N GLU A 179 -2.09 -2.59 15.32
CA GLU A 179 -2.77 -1.62 16.20
C GLU A 179 -2.71 -0.18 15.65
N SER A 180 -1.64 0.16 14.94
CA SER A 180 -1.41 1.49 14.38
C SER A 180 -1.91 1.62 12.95
N ALA A 181 -2.27 0.49 12.30
CA ALA A 181 -2.62 0.41 10.89
C ALA A 181 -3.67 1.46 10.52
N GLN A 182 -4.87 1.35 11.11
CA GLN A 182 -6.00 2.20 10.75
C GLN A 182 -5.66 3.68 10.86
N ALA A 183 -5.03 4.08 11.96
CA ALA A 183 -4.66 5.48 12.18
C ALA A 183 -3.61 5.96 11.18
N ALA A 184 -2.60 5.13 10.85
CA ALA A 184 -1.58 5.47 9.87
C ALA A 184 -2.16 5.59 8.45
N LEU A 185 -3.06 4.69 8.04
CA LEU A 185 -3.70 4.73 6.71
C LEU A 185 -4.63 5.94 6.55
N LEU A 186 -5.43 6.24 7.56
CA LEU A 186 -6.31 7.42 7.55
C LEU A 186 -5.51 8.72 7.48
N ARG A 187 -4.42 8.84 8.27
CA ARG A 187 -3.52 9.99 8.16
C ARG A 187 -2.87 10.07 6.79
N GLY A 188 -2.44 8.95 6.22
CA GLY A 188 -1.84 8.89 4.89
C GLY A 188 -2.78 9.41 3.82
N ALA A 189 -4.01 8.89 3.78
CA ALA A 189 -5.05 9.33 2.83
C ALA A 189 -5.32 10.83 2.98
N HIS A 190 -5.43 11.31 4.23
CA HIS A 190 -5.57 12.74 4.49
C HIS A 190 -4.39 13.56 3.95
N HIS A 191 -3.14 13.17 4.21
CA HIS A 191 -1.97 13.95 3.77
C HIS A 191 -1.85 13.99 2.25
N VAL A 192 -2.16 12.89 1.57
CA VAL A 192 -2.17 12.84 0.10
C VAL A 192 -3.23 13.78 -0.46
N LEU A 193 -4.46 13.72 0.04
CA LEU A 193 -5.56 14.57 -0.43
C LEU A 193 -5.41 16.03 0.00
N HIS A 194 -4.70 16.31 1.09
CA HIS A 194 -4.43 17.67 1.54
C HIS A 194 -3.63 18.48 0.50
N LEU A 195 -2.85 17.82 -0.35
CA LEU A 195 -2.16 18.45 -1.48
C LEU A 195 -3.14 19.08 -2.49
N LEU A 196 -4.42 18.67 -2.49
CA LEU A 196 -5.46 19.22 -3.36
C LEU A 196 -6.18 20.42 -2.75
N VAL A 197 -5.99 20.74 -1.47
CA VAL A 197 -6.71 21.83 -0.77
C VAL A 197 -6.66 23.18 -1.49
N PRO A 198 -5.54 23.61 -2.11
CA PRO A 198 -5.50 24.86 -2.87
C PRO A 198 -6.39 24.86 -4.12
N TYR A 199 -6.69 23.68 -4.66
CA TYR A 199 -7.39 23.47 -5.94
C TYR A 199 -8.85 23.06 -5.76
N LEU A 200 -9.26 22.64 -4.56
CA LEU A 200 -10.61 22.16 -4.30
C LEU A 200 -11.64 23.30 -4.31
N GLU A 201 -12.80 23.04 -4.92
CA GLU A 201 -13.96 23.92 -4.76
C GLU A 201 -14.36 24.03 -3.28
N HIS A 202 -14.95 25.16 -2.90
CA HIS A 202 -15.20 25.50 -1.50
C HIS A 202 -15.94 24.38 -0.72
N GLY A 203 -17.02 23.83 -1.29
CA GLY A 203 -17.77 22.75 -0.65
C GLY A 203 -16.96 21.46 -0.46
N GLN A 204 -16.17 21.10 -1.47
CA GLN A 204 -15.30 19.93 -1.46
C GLN A 204 -14.15 20.09 -0.46
N ARG A 205 -13.56 21.28 -0.38
CA ARG A 205 -12.55 21.63 0.61
C ARG A 205 -13.09 21.49 2.04
N MET A 206 -14.26 22.05 2.31
CA MET A 206 -14.89 21.93 3.63
C MET A 206 -15.21 20.48 3.97
N HIS A 207 -15.64 19.69 2.98
CA HIS A 207 -15.90 18.26 3.16
C HIS A 207 -14.61 17.48 3.52
N LEU A 208 -13.51 17.70 2.79
CA LEU A 208 -12.21 17.05 3.09
C LEU A 208 -11.74 17.35 4.52
N LEU A 209 -11.83 18.62 4.94
CA LEU A 209 -11.44 19.04 6.28
C LEU A 209 -12.36 18.43 7.36
N GLY A 210 -13.63 18.20 7.04
CA GLY A 210 -14.58 17.49 7.91
C GLY A 210 -14.25 16.00 8.06
N LEU A 211 -13.94 15.31 6.95
CA LEU A 211 -13.52 13.89 6.98
C LEU A 211 -12.27 13.71 7.85
N ALA A 212 -11.29 14.60 7.71
CA ALA A 212 -10.09 14.60 8.53
C ALA A 212 -10.41 14.62 10.04
N GLY A 213 -11.35 15.47 10.46
CA GLY A 213 -11.80 15.57 11.85
C GLY A 213 -12.47 14.29 12.36
N ALA A 214 -13.44 13.77 11.61
CA ALA A 214 -14.19 12.57 11.98
C ALA A 214 -13.30 11.33 12.19
N TYR A 215 -12.29 11.15 11.33
CA TYR A 215 -11.39 10.01 11.40
C TYR A 215 -10.24 10.17 12.40
N THR A 216 -9.84 11.41 12.71
CA THR A 216 -8.88 11.68 13.78
C THR A 216 -9.47 11.38 15.17
N ASP A 217 -10.77 11.63 15.35
CA ASP A 217 -11.48 11.31 16.58
C ASP A 217 -11.87 9.83 16.69
N ALA A 218 -12.19 9.15 15.58
CA ALA A 218 -12.42 7.70 15.56
C ALA A 218 -11.15 6.87 15.86
N GLY A 219 -9.96 7.42 15.60
CA GLY A 219 -8.67 6.78 15.85
C GLY A 219 -8.10 7.01 17.26
N ARG A 220 -8.78 7.78 18.13
CA ARG A 220 -8.36 7.93 19.52
C ARG A 220 -8.86 6.72 20.32
N PRO A 221 -7.99 5.97 21.02
CA PRO A 221 -8.48 4.98 21.98
C PRO A 221 -9.35 5.72 23.00
N GLN A 222 -10.60 5.27 23.17
CA GLN A 222 -11.41 5.68 24.31
C GLN A 222 -10.57 5.44 25.56
N LYS A 223 -10.19 6.52 26.25
CA LYS A 223 -9.61 6.40 27.58
C LYS A 223 -10.67 5.70 28.43
N GLN A 224 -10.48 4.42 28.70
CA GLN A 224 -11.20 3.73 29.77
C GLN A 224 -10.79 4.43 31.06
N ASN A 225 -11.74 5.17 31.63
CA ASN A 225 -11.73 5.53 33.05
C ASN A 225 -12.07 4.30 33.87
#